data_AF-A0A7C4JB98-F1
#
_entry.id   AF-A0A7C4JB98-F1
#
_cell.length_a   1.000
_cell.length_b   1.000
_cell.length_c   1.000
_cell.angle_alpha   90.00
_cell.angle_beta   90.00
_cell.angle_gamma   90.00
#
_symmetry.space_group_name_H-M   'P 1'
#
loop_
_entity.id
_entity.type
_entity.pdbx_description
1 polymer ?
#
loop_
_entity_poly.entity_id
_entity_poly.type
_entity_poly.pdbx_seq_one_letter_code
_entity_poly.pdbx_strand_id
1 'polypeptide(L)'
;MRLGLYDDSGELLPRVYSSGKTQLDAIEEILEAFESSDIVFFKGVVGSGKSVVGIRTALEFGKGVVSVPTKVLSDQYARSYEKEKYFVKFNGSRAKLGVMKGRRNFPCLYLQDKGHDGTAASRTIPCRRPLKKSAGERRLDALKDCRHWGFLFPKSYGSKIEDAEKLPYIGVGGEWLLCLKGECPYWKQFTAYVDADVTIMNSAKWMAEVMIGRIPKVPITVVDEADEWLDSLALKTVISERHVEKIADFLRDQKEFKKELESFWNEVLKGNTDPIEFAIFFAGLLEELDETGDELLWKLKAVVEHEEWVECEKRENSLLFLVPDPRPVFRKIFEKLKCRWLLMSATIQSSSVLREIFGIEPIIVEGETKFPGTLIRRKSGHEVVVRHENWTKEEFREAYWRCLYEIFELAEKPAFVPVHAFKYLPIELFEKLKTSSDDMVELENIFLSSKMDRGADLKGMKSIILLKFPFPEVEDPLLKGMKKRLGDKAFWLYYRDMADRSFIQQIGRVLRSPHDKAEFWSPDLICHEMLRRVWKGEIIEKG
;
A
#
# COMPACT_ATOMS: atom_id res chain seq x y z
N MET A 1 30.10 -2.48 11.12
CA MET A 1 29.43 -3.21 10.01
C MET A 1 29.94 -2.71 8.64
N ARG A 2 29.51 -3.24 7.48
CA ARG A 2 29.74 -2.63 6.14
C ARG A 2 28.41 -2.52 5.41
N LEU A 3 28.18 -1.46 4.62
CA LEU A 3 26.94 -1.31 3.85
C LEU A 3 26.82 -2.39 2.77
N GLY A 4 27.92 -2.66 2.06
CA GLY A 4 27.98 -3.69 1.03
C GLY A 4 27.00 -3.46 -0.11
N LEU A 5 26.72 -2.21 -0.47
CA LEU A 5 25.90 -1.84 -1.62
C LEU A 5 26.81 -1.49 -2.79
N TYR A 6 26.50 -2.00 -3.97
CA TYR A 6 27.31 -1.85 -5.18
C TYR A 6 26.43 -1.45 -6.36
N ASP A 7 27.04 -0.79 -7.34
CA ASP A 7 26.50 -0.60 -8.69
C ASP A 7 27.59 -0.90 -9.75
N ASP A 8 27.34 -0.54 -11.02
CA ASP A 8 28.28 -0.76 -12.11
C ASP A 8 29.63 -0.01 -11.93
N SER A 9 29.66 1.02 -11.07
CA SER A 9 30.86 1.81 -10.76
C SER A 9 31.68 1.28 -9.58
N GLY A 10 31.12 0.35 -8.81
CA GLY A 10 31.79 -0.27 -7.67
C GLY A 10 31.00 -0.15 -6.36
N GLU A 11 31.72 -0.14 -5.23
CA GLU A 11 31.12 -0.03 -3.89
C GLU A 11 30.59 1.38 -3.64
N LEU A 12 29.34 1.49 -3.22
CA LEU A 12 28.70 2.74 -2.84
C LEU A 12 28.93 3.02 -1.36
N LEU A 13 29.41 4.23 -1.07
CA LEU A 13 29.60 4.69 0.30
C LEU A 13 28.26 4.96 1.00
N PRO A 14 28.17 4.72 2.32
CA PRO A 14 27.02 5.14 3.11
C PRO A 14 26.78 6.65 2.98
N ARG A 15 25.53 7.06 2.82
CA ARG A 15 25.19 8.49 2.88
C ARG A 15 25.41 9.02 4.28
N VAL A 16 25.82 10.29 4.35
CA VAL A 16 25.94 11.04 5.59
C VAL A 16 24.73 11.96 5.70
N TYR A 17 24.02 11.88 6.81
CA TYR A 17 22.86 12.71 7.13
C TYR A 17 23.29 14.07 7.67
N SER A 18 22.36 15.03 7.67
CA SER A 18 22.58 16.36 8.22
C SER A 18 22.95 16.37 9.72
N SER A 19 22.62 15.31 10.45
CA SER A 19 23.04 15.09 11.84
C SER A 19 24.51 14.69 12.00
N GLY A 20 25.22 14.41 10.89
CA GLY A 20 26.57 13.85 10.89
C GLY A 20 26.60 12.31 10.94
N LYS A 21 25.47 11.66 11.27
CA LYS A 21 25.35 10.19 11.26
C LYS A 21 25.39 9.66 9.83
N THR A 22 26.02 8.50 9.64
CA THR A 22 25.95 7.76 8.38
C THR A 22 24.72 6.84 8.33
N GLN A 23 24.36 6.37 7.13
CA GLN A 23 23.37 5.29 7.01
C GLN A 23 23.77 4.04 7.79
N LEU A 24 25.06 3.79 7.92
CA LEU A 24 25.58 2.64 8.64
C LEU A 24 25.34 2.79 10.14
N ASP A 25 25.61 3.98 10.69
CA ASP A 25 25.36 4.30 12.10
C ASP A 25 23.87 4.13 12.42
N ALA A 26 22.99 4.59 11.53
CA ALA A 26 21.54 4.39 11.69
C ALA A 26 21.14 2.90 11.65
N ILE A 27 21.79 2.07 10.85
CA ILE A 27 21.56 0.62 10.85
C ILE A 27 22.06 0.02 12.17
N GLU A 28 23.23 0.44 12.68
CA GLU A 28 23.76 0.01 13.99
C GLU A 28 22.77 0.34 15.12
N GLU A 29 22.27 1.58 15.18
CA GLU A 29 21.24 2.00 16.14
C GLU A 29 19.94 1.18 16.01
N ILE A 30 19.52 0.83 14.79
CA ILE A 30 18.35 -0.04 14.58
C ILE A 30 18.58 -1.43 15.15
N LEU A 31 19.76 -2.02 14.91
CA LEU A 31 20.11 -3.35 15.40
C LEU A 31 20.18 -3.37 16.93
N GLU A 32 20.79 -2.35 17.55
CA GLU A 32 20.82 -2.18 19.01
C GLU A 32 19.41 -2.01 19.58
N ALA A 33 18.55 -1.22 18.94
CA ALA A 33 17.17 -1.06 19.37
C ALA A 33 16.40 -2.41 19.38
N PHE A 34 16.69 -3.29 18.43
CA PHE A 34 16.10 -4.64 18.36
C PHE A 34 16.56 -5.61 19.47
N GLU A 35 17.52 -5.22 20.32
CA GLU A 35 17.89 -5.97 21.52
C GLU A 35 16.86 -5.79 22.65
N SER A 36 16.11 -4.69 22.63
CA SER A 36 15.19 -4.30 23.70
C SER A 36 13.73 -4.14 23.24
N SER A 37 13.50 -4.12 21.92
CA SER A 37 12.17 -3.97 21.31
C SER A 37 12.01 -4.88 20.10
N ASP A 38 10.82 -5.46 19.92
CA ASP A 38 10.47 -6.17 18.67
C ASP A 38 10.05 -5.23 17.55
N ILE A 39 9.75 -3.97 17.86
CA ILE A 39 9.29 -2.96 16.90
C ILE A 39 10.20 -1.73 16.97
N VAL A 40 10.83 -1.42 15.85
CA VAL A 40 11.67 -0.24 15.67
C VAL A 40 11.10 0.60 14.54
N PHE A 41 11.05 1.91 14.72
CA PHE A 41 10.59 2.85 13.72
C PHE A 41 11.77 3.69 13.21
N PHE A 42 12.12 3.54 11.94
CA PHE A 42 13.11 4.36 11.27
C PHE A 42 12.47 5.54 10.56
N LYS A 43 12.75 6.76 11.02
CA LYS A 43 12.25 7.99 10.45
C LYS A 43 13.28 8.60 9.51
N GLY A 44 12.91 8.79 8.25
CA GLY A 44 13.78 9.42 7.26
C GLY A 44 13.02 10.02 6.08
N VAL A 45 13.34 11.25 5.69
CA VAL A 45 12.68 11.94 4.58
C VAL A 45 12.80 11.18 3.26
N VAL A 46 12.02 11.59 2.26
CA VAL A 46 12.11 11.00 0.92
C VAL A 46 13.52 11.23 0.36
N GLY A 47 14.09 10.19 -0.26
CA GLY A 47 15.45 10.28 -0.77
C GLY A 47 16.55 10.16 0.29
N SER A 48 16.24 9.87 1.56
CA SER A 48 17.26 9.58 2.60
C SER A 48 17.94 8.22 2.47
N GLY A 49 17.46 7.37 1.56
CA GLY A 49 17.96 6.00 1.40
C GLY A 49 17.33 4.98 2.36
N LYS A 50 16.10 5.23 2.84
CA LYS A 50 15.34 4.28 3.68
C LYS A 50 15.31 2.86 3.12
N SER A 51 15.09 2.70 1.82
CA SER A 51 15.07 1.38 1.17
C SER A 51 16.38 0.63 1.35
N VAL A 52 17.51 1.33 1.32
CA VAL A 52 18.84 0.73 1.55
C VAL A 52 18.99 0.30 3.00
N VAL A 53 18.57 1.16 3.95
CA VAL A 53 18.55 0.84 5.38
C VAL A 53 17.69 -0.41 5.62
N GLY A 54 16.45 -0.43 5.13
CA GLY A 54 15.53 -1.55 5.29
C GLY A 54 16.06 -2.88 4.73
N ILE A 55 16.56 -2.87 3.48
CA ILE A 55 17.14 -4.08 2.88
C ILE A 55 18.38 -4.51 3.65
N ARG A 56 19.28 -3.59 4.02
CA ARG A 56 20.49 -3.95 4.74
C ARG A 56 20.19 -4.52 6.12
N THR A 57 19.29 -3.90 6.89
CA THR A 57 18.83 -4.44 8.18
C THR A 57 18.26 -5.85 7.99
N ALA A 58 17.41 -6.08 6.97
CA ALA A 58 16.88 -7.42 6.68
C ALA A 58 17.98 -8.46 6.39
N LEU A 59 19.07 -8.06 5.71
CA LEU A 59 20.22 -8.92 5.45
C LEU A 59 21.04 -9.22 6.71
N GLU A 60 21.14 -8.30 7.67
CA GLU A 60 21.82 -8.54 8.96
C GLU A 60 21.08 -9.58 9.81
N PHE A 61 19.75 -9.66 9.66
CA PHE A 61 18.95 -10.76 10.22
C PHE A 61 19.03 -12.06 9.38
N GLY A 62 19.79 -12.07 8.28
CA GLY A 62 20.00 -13.21 7.40
C GLY A 62 18.87 -13.45 6.38
N LYS A 63 17.62 -13.20 6.75
CA LYS A 63 16.46 -13.25 5.83
C LYS A 63 15.41 -12.23 6.23
N GLY A 64 14.68 -11.66 5.27
CA GLY A 64 13.58 -10.74 5.58
C GLY A 64 12.54 -10.59 4.48
N VAL A 65 11.45 -9.90 4.84
CA VAL A 65 10.41 -9.48 3.89
C VAL A 65 10.25 -7.97 3.95
N VAL A 66 10.14 -7.31 2.79
CA VAL A 66 9.85 -5.88 2.67
C VAL A 66 8.46 -5.71 2.07
N SER A 67 7.58 -5.03 2.80
CA SER A 67 6.27 -4.57 2.35
C SER A 67 6.37 -3.13 1.86
N VAL A 68 5.91 -2.86 0.65
CA VAL A 68 5.86 -1.50 0.06
C VAL A 68 4.42 -1.12 -0.30
N PRO A 69 3.97 0.14 -0.13
CA PRO A 69 2.54 0.45 -0.19
C PRO A 69 1.96 0.33 -1.61
N THR A 70 2.74 0.66 -2.65
CA THR A 70 2.24 0.74 -4.03
C THR A 70 2.98 -0.16 -5.00
N LYS A 71 2.31 -0.50 -6.10
CA LYS A 71 2.92 -1.19 -7.25
C LYS A 71 4.07 -0.36 -7.85
N VAL A 72 3.92 0.96 -7.89
CA VAL A 72 4.94 1.89 -8.42
C VAL A 72 6.23 1.79 -7.61
N LEU A 73 6.15 1.82 -6.27
CA LEU A 73 7.32 1.64 -5.42
C LEU A 73 7.90 0.23 -5.58
N SER A 74 7.08 -0.81 -5.64
CA SER A 74 7.56 -2.18 -5.92
C SER A 74 8.35 -2.26 -7.23
N ASP A 75 7.89 -1.60 -8.30
CA ASP A 75 8.61 -1.51 -9.56
C ASP A 75 9.90 -0.68 -9.45
N GLN A 76 9.95 0.37 -8.62
CA GLN A 76 11.17 1.12 -8.31
C GLN A 76 12.21 0.25 -7.59
N TYR A 77 11.80 -0.57 -6.62
CA TYR A 77 12.68 -1.53 -5.96
C TYR A 77 13.22 -2.55 -6.98
N ALA A 78 12.38 -3.09 -7.86
CA ALA A 78 12.81 -4.01 -8.91
C ALA A 78 13.86 -3.37 -9.83
N ARG A 79 13.61 -2.15 -10.34
CA ARG A 79 14.58 -1.44 -11.19
C ARG A 79 15.89 -1.20 -10.45
N SER A 80 15.80 -0.71 -9.22
CA SER A 80 16.98 -0.34 -8.43
C SER A 80 17.82 -1.54 -8.04
N TYR A 81 17.21 -2.66 -7.63
CA TYR A 81 17.92 -3.74 -6.94
C TYR A 81 17.95 -5.09 -7.67
N GLU A 82 17.19 -5.25 -8.78
CA GLU A 82 17.37 -6.39 -9.70
C GLU A 82 18.30 -6.04 -10.87
N LYS A 83 18.48 -4.74 -11.18
CA LYS A 83 19.25 -4.29 -12.35
C LYS A 83 20.43 -3.40 -12.00
N GLU A 84 20.18 -2.27 -11.36
CA GLU A 84 21.17 -1.19 -11.22
C GLU A 84 22.14 -1.40 -10.05
N LYS A 85 21.63 -1.92 -8.93
CA LYS A 85 22.37 -2.05 -7.68
C LYS A 85 22.23 -3.45 -7.12
N TYR A 86 23.20 -3.86 -6.32
CA TYR A 86 23.15 -5.13 -5.61
C TYR A 86 23.81 -5.04 -4.25
N PHE A 87 23.40 -5.92 -3.34
CA PHE A 87 24.00 -6.05 -2.03
C PHE A 87 24.94 -7.24 -1.99
N VAL A 88 26.03 -7.11 -1.23
CA VAL A 88 26.97 -8.16 -0.88
C VAL A 88 26.85 -8.45 0.61
N LYS A 89 26.65 -9.72 0.93
CA LYS A 89 26.54 -10.23 2.31
C LYS A 89 27.92 -10.24 2.98
N PHE A 90 27.95 -10.38 4.29
CA PHE A 90 29.21 -10.43 5.06
C PHE A 90 30.15 -11.56 4.60
N ASN A 91 29.60 -12.67 4.13
CA ASN A 91 30.38 -13.80 3.59
C ASN A 91 30.89 -13.59 2.14
N GLY A 92 30.74 -12.38 1.57
CA GLY A 92 31.18 -12.03 0.22
C GLY A 92 30.24 -12.49 -0.91
N SER A 93 29.20 -13.27 -0.61
CA SER A 93 28.23 -13.69 -1.62
C SER A 93 27.21 -12.57 -1.93
N ARG A 94 26.75 -12.51 -3.18
CA ARG A 94 25.70 -11.59 -3.61
C ARG A 94 24.39 -11.93 -2.92
N ALA A 95 23.72 -10.92 -2.37
CA ALA A 95 22.39 -11.08 -1.80
C ALA A 95 21.36 -11.40 -2.89
N LYS A 96 20.50 -12.37 -2.63
CA LYS A 96 19.37 -12.74 -3.49
C LYS A 96 18.15 -11.95 -3.07
N LEU A 97 17.75 -10.99 -3.90
CA LEU A 97 16.53 -10.21 -3.71
C LEU A 97 15.46 -10.74 -4.66
N GLY A 98 14.25 -10.98 -4.16
CA GLY A 98 13.12 -11.44 -4.98
C GLY A 98 11.97 -10.45 -4.94
N VAL A 99 11.69 -9.77 -6.05
CA VAL A 99 10.54 -8.84 -6.14
C VAL A 99 9.31 -9.56 -6.69
N MET A 100 8.29 -9.68 -5.83
CA MET A 100 7.05 -10.38 -6.18
C MET A 100 6.07 -9.44 -6.87
N LYS A 101 5.51 -9.89 -8.01
CA LYS A 101 4.55 -9.14 -8.81
C LYS A 101 3.22 -9.90 -8.94
N GLY A 102 2.15 -9.13 -9.15
CA GLY A 102 0.82 -9.69 -9.42
C GLY A 102 0.75 -10.42 -10.77
N ARG A 103 -0.20 -11.35 -10.89
CA ARG A 103 -0.47 -12.19 -12.07
C ARG A 103 -0.55 -11.46 -13.41
N ARG A 104 -1.07 -10.22 -13.42
CA ARG A 104 -1.20 -9.39 -14.64
C ARG A 104 0.14 -9.04 -15.29
N ASN A 105 1.26 -9.15 -14.56
CA ASN A 105 2.58 -8.83 -15.07
C ASN A 105 3.29 -10.01 -15.75
N PHE A 106 2.62 -11.16 -15.88
CA PHE A 106 3.23 -12.38 -16.42
C PHE A 106 2.38 -12.94 -17.57
N PRO A 107 2.98 -13.29 -18.72
CA PRO A 107 2.27 -14.01 -19.77
C PRO A 107 1.82 -15.38 -19.27
N CYS A 108 0.69 -15.87 -19.78
CA CYS A 108 0.21 -17.22 -19.47
C CYS A 108 0.61 -18.19 -20.58
N LEU A 109 1.60 -19.03 -20.32
CA LEU A 109 2.07 -20.03 -21.29
C LEU A 109 0.97 -21.03 -21.69
N TYR A 110 0.05 -21.38 -20.78
CA TYR A 110 -1.12 -22.21 -21.12
C TYR A 110 -2.00 -21.60 -22.22
N LEU A 111 -2.20 -20.28 -22.19
CA LEU A 111 -3.01 -19.61 -23.22
C LEU A 111 -2.23 -19.54 -24.53
N GLN A 112 -0.92 -19.28 -24.46
CA GLN A 112 -0.05 -19.26 -25.64
C GLN A 112 0.00 -20.62 -26.34
N ASP A 113 0.11 -21.72 -25.58
CA ASP A 113 0.03 -23.09 -26.09
C ASP A 113 -1.30 -23.37 -26.82
N LYS A 114 -2.36 -22.63 -26.47
CA LYS A 114 -3.68 -22.70 -27.09
C LYS A 114 -3.89 -21.68 -28.21
N GLY A 115 -2.86 -20.91 -28.58
CA GLY A 115 -2.94 -19.87 -29.61
C GLY A 115 -3.67 -18.61 -29.16
N HIS A 116 -3.73 -18.33 -27.87
CA HIS A 116 -4.37 -17.16 -27.30
C HIS A 116 -3.38 -16.26 -26.55
N ASP A 117 -3.50 -14.96 -26.75
CA ASP A 117 -2.78 -13.99 -25.93
C ASP A 117 -3.48 -13.76 -24.60
N GLY A 118 -2.71 -13.72 -23.52
CA GLY A 118 -3.25 -13.45 -22.20
C GLY A 118 -2.21 -13.55 -21.08
N THR A 119 -2.61 -13.07 -19.91
CA THR A 119 -1.74 -13.05 -18.71
C THR A 119 -2.15 -14.13 -17.73
N ALA A 120 -1.28 -14.41 -16.75
CA ALA A 120 -1.60 -15.32 -15.64
C ALA A 120 -2.76 -14.83 -14.75
N ALA A 121 -3.32 -13.65 -15.04
CA ALA A 121 -4.54 -13.11 -14.44
C ALA A 121 -5.81 -13.48 -15.23
N SER A 122 -5.71 -14.23 -16.32
CA SER A 122 -6.91 -14.78 -16.97
C SER A 122 -7.66 -15.69 -16.01
N ARG A 123 -8.99 -15.67 -16.14
CA ARG A 123 -9.93 -16.37 -15.28
C ARG A 123 -10.23 -17.80 -15.77
N THR A 124 -9.98 -18.08 -17.04
CA THR A 124 -10.28 -19.38 -17.68
C THR A 124 -9.16 -20.40 -17.53
N ILE A 125 -8.02 -20.01 -16.97
CA ILE A 125 -6.82 -20.85 -16.90
C ILE A 125 -6.90 -21.87 -15.75
N PRO A 126 -6.24 -23.02 -15.86
CA PRO A 126 -6.46 -24.12 -14.92
C PRO A 126 -6.06 -23.82 -13.46
N CYS A 127 -5.08 -22.94 -13.24
CA CYS A 127 -4.69 -22.52 -11.90
C CYS A 127 -5.64 -21.50 -11.23
N ARG A 128 -6.68 -21.00 -11.93
CA ARG A 128 -7.62 -20.00 -11.39
C ARG A 128 -9.09 -20.31 -11.63
N ARG A 129 -9.44 -20.99 -12.73
CA ARG A 129 -10.83 -21.29 -13.07
C ARG A 129 -11.54 -21.96 -11.88
N PRO A 130 -12.87 -21.80 -11.75
CA PRO A 130 -13.63 -22.52 -10.75
C PRO A 130 -13.42 -24.03 -10.92
N LEU A 131 -13.36 -24.75 -9.80
CA LEU A 131 -13.26 -26.21 -9.81
C LEU A 131 -14.65 -26.83 -9.90
N LYS A 132 -14.80 -27.90 -10.69
CA LYS A 132 -16.04 -28.67 -10.83
C LYS A 132 -16.31 -29.49 -9.57
N LYS A 133 -16.82 -28.84 -8.53
CA LYS A 133 -17.06 -29.45 -7.20
C LYS A 133 -18.02 -30.64 -7.23
N SER A 134 -19.08 -30.58 -8.03
CA SER A 134 -20.02 -31.69 -8.20
C SER A 134 -19.35 -32.96 -8.74
N ALA A 135 -18.19 -32.82 -9.40
CA ALA A 135 -17.36 -33.91 -9.87
C ALA A 135 -16.16 -34.23 -8.95
N GLY A 136 -16.05 -33.58 -7.79
CA GLY A 136 -14.95 -33.75 -6.84
C GLY A 136 -13.59 -33.23 -7.33
N GLU A 137 -13.57 -32.37 -8.36
CA GLU A 137 -12.33 -31.86 -8.95
C GLU A 137 -11.53 -31.04 -7.93
N ARG A 138 -10.24 -31.34 -7.78
CA ARG A 138 -9.31 -30.56 -6.95
C ARG A 138 -8.45 -29.66 -7.81
N ARG A 139 -7.82 -28.64 -7.20
CA ARG A 139 -6.89 -27.74 -7.92
C ARG A 139 -5.77 -28.52 -8.61
N LEU A 140 -5.25 -29.57 -7.98
CA LEU A 140 -4.24 -30.45 -8.58
C LEU A 140 -4.72 -31.12 -9.87
N ASP A 141 -6.00 -31.48 -9.97
CA ASP A 141 -6.56 -32.09 -11.18
C ASP A 141 -6.68 -31.08 -12.30
N ALA A 142 -7.18 -29.89 -12.01
CA ALA A 142 -7.24 -28.81 -12.99
C ALA A 142 -5.84 -28.45 -13.52
N LEU A 143 -4.82 -28.39 -12.66
CA LEU A 143 -3.45 -28.03 -13.08
C LEU A 143 -2.86 -28.98 -14.14
N LYS A 144 -3.32 -30.24 -14.23
CA LYS A 144 -2.88 -31.21 -15.25
C LYS A 144 -3.18 -30.76 -16.67
N ASP A 145 -4.15 -29.87 -16.87
CA ASP A 145 -4.50 -29.28 -18.17
C ASP A 145 -3.37 -28.39 -18.73
N CYS A 146 -2.48 -27.89 -17.87
CA CYS A 146 -1.39 -26.99 -18.23
C CYS A 146 -0.04 -27.74 -18.24
N ARG A 147 0.80 -27.52 -19.25
CA ARG A 147 2.16 -28.09 -19.30
C ARG A 147 3.18 -27.30 -18.49
N HIS A 148 2.87 -26.02 -18.24
CA HIS A 148 3.71 -25.05 -17.55
C HIS A 148 2.99 -24.59 -16.27
N TRP A 149 2.64 -25.51 -15.37
CA TRP A 149 1.89 -25.16 -14.17
C TRP A 149 2.81 -24.97 -12.97
N GLY A 150 2.37 -24.17 -12.02
CA GLY A 150 2.94 -24.15 -10.68
C GLY A 150 1.85 -23.90 -9.66
N PHE A 151 2.11 -24.22 -8.41
CA PHE A 151 1.18 -23.92 -7.31
C PHE A 151 1.86 -24.08 -5.95
N LEU A 152 1.34 -23.39 -4.95
CA LEU A 152 1.74 -23.54 -3.54
C LEU A 152 0.76 -24.47 -2.84
N PHE A 153 1.25 -25.59 -2.32
CA PHE A 153 0.47 -26.54 -1.54
C PHE A 153 0.98 -26.64 -0.10
N PRO A 154 0.13 -26.97 0.88
CA PRO A 154 0.62 -27.48 2.16
C PRO A 154 1.48 -28.73 1.92
N LYS A 155 2.57 -28.90 2.70
CA LYS A 155 3.53 -30.00 2.50
C LYS A 155 2.88 -31.39 2.58
N SER A 156 1.76 -31.52 3.29
CA SER A 156 0.95 -32.76 3.36
C SER A 156 0.45 -33.27 2.01
N TYR A 157 0.41 -32.43 0.97
CA TYR A 157 0.07 -32.82 -0.40
C TYR A 157 1.24 -33.40 -1.18
N GLY A 158 2.48 -33.31 -0.67
CA GLY A 158 3.69 -33.63 -1.41
C GLY A 158 3.77 -35.06 -1.94
N SER A 159 3.15 -36.03 -1.28
CA SER A 159 3.08 -37.44 -1.76
C SER A 159 2.13 -37.63 -2.95
N LYS A 160 1.17 -36.72 -3.15
CA LYS A 160 0.17 -36.80 -4.24
C LYS A 160 0.63 -36.15 -5.54
N ILE A 161 1.80 -35.53 -5.52
CA ILE A 161 2.36 -34.77 -6.63
C ILE A 161 3.60 -35.54 -7.08
N GLU A 162 3.59 -36.18 -8.24
CA GLU A 162 4.76 -36.97 -8.69
C GLU A 162 5.55 -36.22 -9.76
N ASP A 163 4.86 -35.54 -10.67
CA ASP A 163 5.40 -34.95 -11.89
C ASP A 163 5.54 -33.41 -11.76
N ALA A 164 6.32 -32.97 -10.78
CA ALA A 164 6.70 -31.58 -10.58
C ALA A 164 7.98 -31.48 -9.72
N GLU A 165 8.80 -30.45 -9.97
CA GLU A 165 9.83 -30.00 -9.04
C GLU A 165 9.16 -29.51 -7.75
N LYS A 166 9.71 -29.91 -6.60
CA LYS A 166 9.16 -29.63 -5.28
C LYS A 166 10.17 -28.87 -4.44
N LEU A 167 9.83 -27.64 -4.08
CA LEU A 167 10.67 -26.77 -3.27
C LEU A 167 9.96 -26.50 -1.92
N PRO A 168 10.35 -27.20 -0.85
CA PRO A 168 9.74 -27.00 0.46
C PRO A 168 10.24 -25.71 1.11
N TYR A 169 9.38 -25.06 1.89
CA TYR A 169 9.75 -23.93 2.75
C TYR A 169 8.80 -23.83 3.95
N ILE A 170 9.22 -23.07 4.97
CA ILE A 170 8.40 -22.80 6.16
C ILE A 170 7.71 -21.45 5.98
N GLY A 171 6.39 -21.48 5.89
CA GLY A 171 5.55 -20.30 5.98
C GLY A 171 5.09 -20.04 7.41
N VAL A 172 4.49 -18.89 7.66
CA VAL A 172 3.99 -18.53 9.01
C VAL A 172 2.86 -19.44 9.48
N GLY A 173 2.10 -20.02 8.56
CA GLY A 173 1.02 -20.99 8.79
C GLY A 173 1.46 -22.46 8.73
N GLY A 174 2.76 -22.77 8.63
CA GLY A 174 3.27 -24.14 8.64
C GLY A 174 4.17 -24.48 7.46
N GLU A 175 4.32 -25.78 7.17
CA GLU A 175 5.16 -26.25 6.07
C GLU A 175 4.44 -26.20 4.72
N TRP A 176 5.06 -25.55 3.75
CA TRP A 176 4.54 -25.37 2.40
C TRP A 176 5.48 -25.99 1.35
N LEU A 177 4.92 -26.22 0.18
CA LEU A 177 5.59 -26.82 -0.96
C LEU A 177 5.26 -26.02 -2.21
N LEU A 178 6.26 -25.36 -2.78
CA LEU A 178 6.15 -24.85 -4.15
C LEU A 178 6.36 -26.01 -5.12
N CYS A 179 5.34 -26.28 -5.92
CA CYS A 179 5.40 -27.27 -6.98
C CYS A 179 5.46 -26.57 -8.33
N LEU A 180 6.45 -26.91 -9.16
CA LEU A 180 6.65 -26.34 -10.49
C LEU A 180 6.77 -27.46 -11.52
N LYS A 181 6.01 -27.36 -12.60
CA LYS A 181 6.13 -28.19 -13.80
C LYS A 181 6.25 -27.28 -15.02
N GLY A 182 7.29 -27.50 -15.82
CA GLY A 182 7.60 -26.62 -16.95
C GLY A 182 8.04 -25.23 -16.48
N GLU A 183 7.66 -24.19 -17.23
CA GLU A 183 8.32 -22.88 -17.15
C GLU A 183 7.38 -21.71 -16.80
N CYS A 184 6.34 -21.94 -15.99
CA CYS A 184 5.39 -20.88 -15.65
C CYS A 184 6.10 -19.65 -15.03
N PRO A 185 6.16 -18.49 -15.70
CA PRO A 185 6.93 -17.37 -15.18
C PRO A 185 6.29 -16.78 -13.92
N TYR A 186 4.95 -16.78 -13.84
CA TYR A 186 4.22 -16.34 -12.65
C TYR A 186 4.53 -17.19 -11.43
N TRP A 187 4.48 -18.52 -11.53
CA TRP A 187 4.72 -19.38 -10.37
C TRP A 187 6.19 -19.52 -10.04
N LYS A 188 7.08 -19.45 -11.04
CA LYS A 188 8.54 -19.47 -10.84
C LYS A 188 9.02 -18.34 -9.93
N GLN A 189 8.35 -17.17 -9.92
CA GLN A 189 8.71 -16.08 -9.01
C GLN A 189 8.69 -16.51 -7.52
N PHE A 190 7.84 -17.49 -7.15
CA PHE A 190 7.71 -17.95 -5.78
C PHE A 190 8.91 -18.77 -5.29
N THR A 191 9.90 -19.07 -6.16
CA THR A 191 11.19 -19.59 -5.69
C THR A 191 11.83 -18.62 -4.70
N ALA A 192 11.55 -17.31 -4.80
CA ALA A 192 11.98 -16.31 -3.85
C ALA A 192 11.56 -16.62 -2.39
N TYR A 193 10.42 -17.30 -2.19
CA TYR A 193 10.00 -17.71 -0.84
C TYR A 193 10.97 -18.73 -0.21
N VAL A 194 11.58 -19.54 -1.07
CA VAL A 194 12.50 -20.62 -0.72
C VAL A 194 13.90 -20.04 -0.51
N ASP A 195 14.45 -19.36 -1.52
CA ASP A 195 15.90 -19.09 -1.59
C ASP A 195 16.31 -17.61 -1.59
N ALA A 196 15.38 -16.65 -1.58
CA ALA A 196 15.74 -15.25 -1.46
C ALA A 196 16.18 -14.90 -0.03
N ASP A 197 17.21 -14.06 0.07
CA ASP A 197 17.61 -13.43 1.33
C ASP A 197 16.59 -12.35 1.71
N VAL A 198 16.09 -11.56 0.75
CA VAL A 198 15.02 -10.59 1.00
C VAL A 198 13.94 -10.70 -0.07
N THR A 199 12.69 -10.90 0.37
CA THR A 199 11.53 -10.87 -0.53
C THR A 199 10.83 -9.51 -0.45
N ILE A 200 10.59 -8.86 -1.59
CA ILE A 200 9.95 -7.54 -1.65
C ILE A 200 8.60 -7.70 -2.34
N MET A 201 7.53 -7.15 -1.75
CA MET A 201 6.20 -7.21 -2.35
C MET A 201 5.33 -6.03 -1.90
N ASN A 202 4.26 -5.74 -2.65
CA ASN A 202 3.33 -4.70 -2.23
C ASN A 202 2.49 -5.10 -0.99
N SER A 203 2.01 -4.12 -0.23
CA SER A 203 1.30 -4.34 1.04
C SER A 203 0.02 -5.17 0.90
N ALA A 204 -0.72 -5.01 -0.20
CA ALA A 204 -1.92 -5.82 -0.45
C ALA A 204 -1.59 -7.30 -0.64
N LYS A 205 -0.55 -7.61 -1.44
CA LYS A 205 -0.05 -8.97 -1.62
C LYS A 205 0.53 -9.50 -0.31
N TRP A 206 1.36 -8.70 0.37
CA TRP A 206 1.93 -9.07 1.66
C TRP A 206 0.84 -9.50 2.64
N MET A 207 -0.20 -8.68 2.81
CA MET A 207 -1.32 -8.96 3.72
C MET A 207 -2.04 -10.25 3.34
N ALA A 208 -2.33 -10.45 2.05
CA ALA A 208 -2.99 -11.67 1.61
C ALA A 208 -2.15 -12.94 1.90
N GLU A 209 -0.83 -12.87 1.70
CA GLU A 209 0.08 -13.99 1.96
C GLU A 209 0.23 -14.29 3.47
N VAL A 210 0.17 -13.25 4.32
CA VAL A 210 0.08 -13.38 5.79
C VAL A 210 -1.22 -14.07 6.20
N MET A 211 -2.35 -13.61 5.66
CA MET A 211 -3.67 -14.16 6.02
C MET A 211 -3.85 -15.61 5.58
N ILE A 212 -3.27 -16.00 4.44
CA ILE A 212 -3.23 -17.40 3.97
C ILE A 212 -2.24 -18.23 4.79
N GLY A 213 -1.25 -17.59 5.42
CA GLY A 213 -0.21 -18.26 6.18
C GLY A 213 0.92 -18.85 5.34
N ARG A 214 1.00 -18.49 4.05
CA ARG A 214 2.02 -19.01 3.13
C ARG A 214 3.19 -18.06 2.89
N ILE A 215 3.14 -16.84 3.44
CA ILE A 215 4.31 -15.97 3.44
C ILE A 215 5.47 -16.66 4.21
N PRO A 216 6.73 -16.57 3.73
CA PRO A 216 7.86 -17.20 4.41
C PRO A 216 7.99 -16.73 5.86
N LYS A 217 8.27 -17.67 6.77
CA LYS A 217 8.65 -17.34 8.13
C LYS A 217 10.06 -16.74 8.11
N VAL A 218 10.16 -15.47 8.51
CA VAL A 218 11.41 -14.70 8.51
C VAL A 218 11.65 -14.06 9.88
N PRO A 219 12.91 -13.75 10.24
CA PRO A 219 13.24 -13.10 11.51
C PRO A 219 12.83 -11.62 11.56
N ILE A 220 12.66 -10.96 10.41
CA ILE A 220 12.25 -9.55 10.34
C ILE A 220 11.34 -9.25 9.15
N THR A 221 10.33 -8.41 9.40
CA THR A 221 9.53 -7.72 8.38
C THR A 221 9.88 -6.24 8.39
N VAL A 222 10.09 -5.68 7.21
CA VAL A 222 10.28 -4.25 6.98
C VAL A 222 9.04 -3.70 6.30
N VAL A 223 8.47 -2.62 6.82
CA VAL A 223 7.32 -1.93 6.23
C VAL A 223 7.76 -0.54 5.80
N ASP A 224 7.78 -0.29 4.48
CA ASP A 224 8.04 1.04 3.92
C ASP A 224 6.74 1.85 3.85
N GLU A 225 6.84 3.17 4.05
CA GLU A 225 5.70 4.07 4.30
C GLU A 225 4.75 3.52 5.39
N ALA A 226 5.36 3.10 6.51
CA ALA A 226 4.67 2.43 7.61
C ALA A 226 3.54 3.25 8.24
N ASP A 227 3.58 4.58 8.14
CA ASP A 227 2.50 5.41 8.66
C ASP A 227 1.20 5.18 7.89
N GLU A 228 1.26 5.06 6.56
CA GLU A 228 0.12 4.67 5.73
C GLU A 228 -0.35 3.25 5.99
N TRP A 229 0.61 2.33 6.14
CA TRP A 229 0.28 0.95 6.42
C TRP A 229 -0.46 0.81 7.76
N LEU A 230 -0.03 1.53 8.79
CA LEU A 230 -0.73 1.59 10.08
C LEU A 230 -2.15 2.16 9.90
N ASP A 231 -2.29 3.28 9.20
CA ASP A 231 -3.61 3.89 8.94
C ASP A 231 -4.55 2.92 8.19
N SER A 232 -4.01 2.03 7.35
CA SER A 232 -4.76 1.02 6.60
C SER A 232 -5.30 -0.15 7.43
N LEU A 233 -4.88 -0.29 8.70
CA LEU A 233 -5.36 -1.33 9.61
C LEU A 233 -6.77 -1.08 10.14
N ALA A 234 -7.25 0.16 10.06
CA ALA A 234 -8.66 0.45 10.22
C ALA A 234 -9.38 0.06 8.92
N LEU A 235 -10.19 -0.99 8.96
CA LEU A 235 -10.68 -1.65 7.75
C LEU A 235 -12.02 -1.08 7.32
N LYS A 236 -12.13 -0.79 6.03
CA LYS A 236 -13.37 -0.46 5.34
C LYS A 236 -13.53 -1.36 4.13
N THR A 237 -14.57 -2.19 4.14
CA THR A 237 -14.81 -3.21 3.12
C THR A 237 -16.24 -3.12 2.63
N VAL A 238 -16.41 -3.03 1.31
CA VAL A 238 -17.74 -2.97 0.69
C VAL A 238 -17.92 -4.19 -0.21
N ILE A 239 -18.95 -4.98 0.07
CA ILE A 239 -19.48 -5.94 -0.90
C ILE A 239 -20.66 -5.26 -1.60
N SER A 240 -20.60 -5.16 -2.92
CA SER A 240 -21.65 -4.55 -3.73
C SER A 240 -22.25 -5.60 -4.64
N GLU A 241 -23.43 -5.32 -5.17
CA GLU A 241 -24.08 -6.18 -6.17
C GLU A 241 -23.14 -6.51 -7.33
N ARG A 242 -22.36 -5.53 -7.83
CA ARG A 242 -21.34 -5.75 -8.87
C ARG A 242 -20.28 -6.78 -8.49
N HIS A 243 -19.87 -6.83 -7.22
CA HIS A 243 -18.93 -7.85 -6.75
C HIS A 243 -19.57 -9.24 -6.84
N VAL A 244 -20.83 -9.35 -6.41
CA VAL A 244 -21.59 -10.61 -6.43
C VAL A 244 -21.85 -11.06 -7.86
N GLU A 245 -22.33 -10.18 -8.74
CA GLU A 245 -22.54 -10.45 -10.17
C GLU A 245 -21.27 -10.96 -10.86
N LYS A 246 -20.14 -10.28 -10.61
CA LYS A 246 -18.84 -10.67 -11.17
C LYS A 246 -18.43 -12.08 -10.76
N ILE A 247 -18.72 -12.50 -9.54
CA ILE A 247 -18.45 -13.87 -9.07
C ILE A 247 -19.51 -14.84 -9.59
N ALA A 248 -20.79 -14.45 -9.66
CA ALA A 248 -21.86 -15.24 -10.24
C ALA A 248 -21.61 -15.56 -11.73
N ASP A 249 -21.11 -14.60 -12.50
CA ASP A 249 -20.67 -14.79 -13.89
C ASP A 249 -19.51 -15.77 -14.00
N PHE A 250 -18.61 -15.74 -13.01
CA PHE A 250 -17.50 -16.69 -12.95
C PHE A 250 -18.00 -18.11 -12.66
N LEU A 251 -19.09 -18.23 -11.89
CA LEU A 251 -19.78 -19.49 -11.59
C LEU A 251 -20.84 -19.88 -12.62
N ARG A 252 -20.89 -19.27 -13.82
CA ARG A 252 -21.94 -19.54 -14.83
C ARG A 252 -22.12 -21.03 -15.16
N ASP A 253 -21.02 -21.79 -15.14
CA ASP A 253 -21.00 -23.22 -15.46
C ASP A 253 -21.31 -24.10 -14.21
N GLN A 254 -21.49 -23.47 -13.05
CA GLN A 254 -21.84 -24.08 -11.75
C GLN A 254 -23.18 -23.54 -11.26
N LYS A 255 -24.27 -23.93 -11.94
CA LYS A 255 -25.62 -23.37 -11.74
C LYS A 255 -26.10 -23.42 -10.28
N GLU A 256 -25.76 -24.47 -9.53
CA GLU A 256 -26.17 -24.65 -8.13
C GLU A 256 -25.50 -23.61 -7.22
N PHE A 257 -24.16 -23.51 -7.24
CA PHE A 257 -23.41 -22.52 -6.47
C PHE A 257 -23.74 -21.08 -6.88
N LYS A 258 -23.97 -20.83 -8.17
CA LYS A 258 -24.42 -19.52 -8.63
C LYS A 258 -25.75 -19.14 -7.97
N LYS A 259 -26.72 -20.06 -7.98
CA LYS A 259 -28.04 -19.84 -7.38
C LYS A 259 -27.95 -19.67 -5.86
N GLU A 260 -27.08 -20.43 -5.20
CA GLU A 260 -26.80 -20.29 -3.76
C GLU A 260 -26.27 -18.89 -3.43
N LEU A 261 -25.24 -18.41 -4.15
CA LEU A 261 -24.68 -17.07 -3.99
C LEU A 261 -25.74 -15.98 -4.18
N GLU A 262 -26.52 -16.06 -5.26
CA GLU A 262 -27.58 -15.09 -5.56
C GLU A 262 -28.70 -15.13 -4.51
N SER A 263 -29.08 -16.31 -4.02
CA SER A 263 -30.08 -16.47 -2.96
C SER A 263 -29.60 -15.85 -1.65
N PHE A 264 -28.40 -16.21 -1.20
CA PHE A 264 -27.83 -15.73 0.06
C PHE A 264 -27.66 -14.21 0.03
N TRP A 265 -27.15 -13.65 -1.08
CA TRP A 265 -27.07 -12.19 -1.26
C TRP A 265 -28.43 -11.51 -1.09
N ASN A 266 -29.48 -12.04 -1.72
CA ASN A 266 -30.82 -11.50 -1.62
C ASN A 266 -31.40 -11.60 -0.20
N GLU A 267 -31.15 -12.68 0.52
CA GLU A 267 -31.63 -12.88 1.90
C GLU A 267 -30.96 -11.92 2.88
N VAL A 268 -29.65 -11.70 2.73
CA VAL A 268 -28.88 -10.74 3.53
C VAL A 268 -29.35 -9.31 3.27
N LEU A 269 -29.58 -8.94 2.01
CA LEU A 269 -30.13 -7.61 1.68
C LEU A 269 -31.56 -7.41 2.21
N LYS A 270 -32.36 -8.48 2.29
CA LYS A 270 -33.69 -8.44 2.95
C LYS A 270 -33.59 -8.35 4.47
N GLY A 271 -32.43 -8.63 5.06
CA GLY A 271 -32.21 -8.67 6.51
C GLY A 271 -32.67 -9.97 7.16
N ASN A 272 -32.82 -11.04 6.35
CA ASN A 272 -33.21 -12.36 6.83
C ASN A 272 -32.02 -13.20 7.32
N THR A 273 -30.79 -12.77 7.02
CA THR A 273 -29.55 -13.48 7.35
C THR A 273 -28.49 -12.49 7.82
N ASP A 274 -27.56 -12.96 8.64
CA ASP A 274 -26.46 -12.15 9.16
C ASP A 274 -25.47 -11.78 8.03
N PRO A 275 -25.14 -10.49 7.84
CA PRO A 275 -24.06 -10.06 6.95
C PRO A 275 -22.71 -10.74 7.20
N ILE A 276 -22.38 -11.12 8.44
CA ILE A 276 -21.13 -11.81 8.76
C ILE A 276 -21.11 -13.22 8.18
N GLU A 277 -22.22 -13.97 8.28
CA GLU A 277 -22.34 -15.30 7.67
C GLU A 277 -22.12 -15.22 6.15
N PHE A 278 -22.65 -14.17 5.51
CA PHE A 278 -22.41 -13.91 4.10
C PHE A 278 -20.94 -13.55 3.81
N ALA A 279 -20.30 -12.75 4.64
CA ALA A 279 -18.88 -12.43 4.50
C ALA A 279 -18.01 -13.70 4.60
N ILE A 280 -18.33 -14.62 5.51
CA ILE A 280 -17.68 -15.94 5.64
C ILE A 280 -17.85 -16.74 4.35
N PHE A 281 -19.10 -16.90 3.90
CA PHE A 281 -19.41 -17.63 2.66
C PHE A 281 -18.68 -17.04 1.45
N PHE A 282 -18.76 -15.72 1.28
CA PHE A 282 -18.17 -15.02 0.15
C PHE A 282 -16.64 -15.05 0.17
N ALA A 283 -16.01 -14.91 1.34
CA ALA A 283 -14.56 -15.06 1.49
C ALA A 283 -14.10 -16.48 1.16
N GLY A 284 -14.83 -17.51 1.60
CA GLY A 284 -14.54 -18.91 1.27
C GLY A 284 -14.62 -19.16 -0.24
N LEU A 285 -15.64 -18.60 -0.90
CA LEU A 285 -15.77 -18.68 -2.35
C LEU A 285 -14.59 -18.01 -3.07
N LEU A 286 -14.24 -16.78 -2.70
CA LEU A 286 -13.11 -16.03 -3.29
C LEU A 286 -11.77 -16.78 -3.14
N GLU A 287 -11.54 -17.42 -1.99
CA GLU A 287 -10.33 -18.22 -1.74
C GLU A 287 -10.20 -19.40 -2.71
N GLU A 288 -11.29 -20.11 -3.00
CA GLU A 288 -11.28 -21.25 -3.92
C GLU A 288 -10.97 -20.88 -5.37
N LEU A 289 -11.40 -19.69 -5.77
CA LEU A 289 -11.12 -19.10 -7.09
C LEU A 289 -9.66 -18.63 -7.23
N ASP A 290 -8.83 -18.90 -6.21
CA ASP A 290 -7.47 -18.41 -6.08
C ASP A 290 -7.40 -16.89 -6.36
N GLU A 291 -8.38 -16.15 -5.84
CA GLU A 291 -8.32 -14.69 -5.71
C GLU A 291 -7.45 -14.29 -4.51
N THR A 292 -6.49 -15.14 -4.14
CA THR A 292 -5.51 -15.00 -3.05
C THR A 292 -4.62 -13.76 -3.14
N GLY A 293 -4.76 -12.95 -4.19
CA GLY A 293 -4.09 -11.66 -4.33
C GLY A 293 -5.04 -10.49 -4.56
N ASP A 294 -6.35 -10.66 -4.36
CA ASP A 294 -7.34 -9.58 -4.41
C ASP A 294 -7.45 -8.90 -3.05
N GLU A 295 -7.53 -7.57 -3.07
CA GLU A 295 -7.68 -6.73 -1.90
C GLU A 295 -8.97 -7.06 -1.13
N LEU A 296 -10.03 -7.43 -1.86
CA LEU A 296 -11.32 -7.76 -1.27
C LEU A 296 -11.26 -9.02 -0.39
N LEU A 297 -10.57 -10.07 -0.84
CA LEU A 297 -10.51 -11.34 -0.11
C LEU A 297 -9.83 -11.17 1.25
N TRP A 298 -8.66 -10.52 1.32
CA TRP A 298 -7.97 -10.36 2.60
C TRP A 298 -8.76 -9.45 3.55
N LYS A 299 -9.38 -8.39 3.01
CA LYS A 299 -10.24 -7.49 3.79
C LYS A 299 -11.43 -8.24 4.40
N LEU A 300 -12.05 -9.13 3.64
CA LEU A 300 -13.13 -9.97 4.15
C LEU A 300 -12.62 -11.00 5.16
N LYS A 301 -11.48 -11.65 4.92
CA LYS A 301 -10.86 -12.53 5.92
C LYS A 301 -10.56 -11.81 7.23
N ALA A 302 -10.12 -10.55 7.17
CA ALA A 302 -9.88 -9.74 8.35
C ALA A 302 -11.20 -9.32 9.02
N VAL A 303 -12.25 -8.99 8.26
CA VAL A 303 -13.61 -8.79 8.82
C VAL A 303 -14.08 -10.03 9.57
N VAL A 304 -13.93 -11.22 8.99
CA VAL A 304 -14.30 -12.50 9.62
C VAL A 304 -13.45 -12.80 10.86
N GLU A 305 -12.12 -12.62 10.79
CA GLU A 305 -11.22 -12.88 11.91
C GLU A 305 -11.43 -11.91 13.09
N HIS A 306 -12.10 -10.78 12.86
CA HIS A 306 -12.36 -9.74 13.84
C HIS A 306 -13.85 -9.45 14.03
N GLU A 307 -14.72 -10.45 13.83
CA GLU A 307 -16.19 -10.29 13.85
C GLU A 307 -16.72 -9.51 15.07
N GLU A 308 -16.13 -9.71 16.26
CA GLU A 308 -16.48 -9.03 17.51
C GLU A 308 -16.30 -7.50 17.46
N TRP A 309 -15.45 -7.02 16.54
CA TRP A 309 -15.09 -5.61 16.36
C TRP A 309 -15.73 -5.00 15.12
N VAL A 310 -16.49 -5.79 14.36
CA VAL A 310 -17.10 -5.35 13.10
C VAL A 310 -18.35 -4.50 13.38
N GLU A 311 -18.44 -3.38 12.69
CA GLU A 311 -19.68 -2.63 12.52
C GLU A 311 -20.15 -2.81 11.08
N CYS A 312 -21.35 -3.34 10.90
CA CYS A 312 -21.95 -3.57 9.58
C CYS A 312 -23.09 -2.58 9.31
N GLU A 313 -23.06 -1.94 8.15
CA GLU A 313 -24.11 -1.07 7.66
C GLU A 313 -24.68 -1.66 6.36
N LYS A 314 -25.97 -2.00 6.37
CA LYS A 314 -26.69 -2.42 5.17
C LYS A 314 -27.12 -1.21 4.36
N ARG A 315 -26.86 -1.23 3.06
CA ARG A 315 -27.31 -0.24 2.07
C ARG A 315 -28.17 -0.94 1.02
N GLU A 316 -28.84 -0.16 0.18
CA GLU A 316 -29.78 -0.67 -0.84
C GLU A 316 -29.19 -1.84 -1.65
N ASN A 317 -28.02 -1.65 -2.27
CA ASN A 317 -27.36 -2.66 -3.11
C ASN A 317 -25.94 -3.02 -2.63
N SER A 318 -25.66 -2.86 -1.32
CA SER A 318 -24.33 -3.17 -0.77
C SER A 318 -24.33 -3.41 0.73
N LEU A 319 -23.30 -4.11 1.20
CA LEU A 319 -22.95 -4.28 2.61
C LEU A 319 -21.63 -3.56 2.88
N LEU A 320 -21.61 -2.70 3.89
CA LEU A 320 -20.42 -2.03 4.36
C LEU A 320 -20.00 -2.67 5.70
N PHE A 321 -18.80 -3.24 5.73
CA PHE A 321 -18.16 -3.75 6.93
C PHE A 321 -17.04 -2.81 7.35
N LEU A 322 -17.02 -2.45 8.63
CA LEU A 322 -16.03 -1.59 9.24
C LEU A 322 -15.36 -2.33 10.39
N VAL A 323 -14.03 -2.32 10.46
CA VAL A 323 -13.28 -2.65 11.68
C VAL A 323 -12.58 -1.37 12.11
N PRO A 324 -13.22 -0.54 12.94
CA PRO A 324 -12.70 0.80 13.20
C PRO A 324 -11.46 0.80 14.10
N ASP A 325 -11.34 -0.15 15.02
CA ASP A 325 -10.17 -0.23 15.90
C ASP A 325 -9.03 -0.99 15.20
N PRO A 326 -7.88 -0.34 14.89
CA PRO A 326 -6.77 -1.01 14.22
C PRO A 326 -5.96 -1.91 15.16
N ARG A 327 -6.10 -1.79 16.49
CA ARG A 327 -5.32 -2.56 17.48
C ARG A 327 -5.52 -4.08 17.37
N PRO A 328 -6.76 -4.62 17.34
CA PRO A 328 -6.95 -6.07 17.18
C PRO A 328 -6.37 -6.59 15.87
N VAL A 329 -6.45 -5.80 14.78
CA VAL A 329 -5.90 -6.15 13.47
C VAL A 329 -4.37 -6.22 13.53
N PHE A 330 -3.73 -5.18 14.05
CA PHE A 330 -2.27 -5.16 14.24
C PHE A 330 -1.79 -6.34 15.09
N ARG A 331 -2.40 -6.53 16.26
CA ARG A 331 -2.02 -7.57 17.23
C ARG A 331 -2.06 -8.95 16.58
N LYS A 332 -3.12 -9.25 15.83
CA LYS A 332 -3.28 -10.55 15.18
C LYS A 332 -2.23 -10.80 14.11
N ILE A 333 -1.94 -9.79 13.30
CA ILE A 333 -0.88 -9.86 12.28
C ILE A 333 0.49 -10.08 12.97
N PHE A 334 0.77 -9.31 14.02
CA PHE A 334 2.01 -9.41 14.79
C PHE A 334 2.19 -10.81 15.41
N GLU A 335 1.13 -11.36 16.02
CA GLU A 335 1.09 -12.71 16.59
C GLU A 335 1.23 -13.83 15.56
N LYS A 336 0.74 -13.65 14.32
CA LYS A 336 0.91 -14.62 13.24
C LYS A 336 2.37 -14.68 12.77
N LEU A 337 3.00 -13.51 12.61
CA LEU A 337 4.37 -13.44 12.08
C LEU A 337 5.43 -13.85 13.11
N LYS A 338 5.27 -13.40 14.38
CA LYS A 338 6.24 -13.63 15.48
C LYS A 338 7.68 -13.31 15.06
N CYS A 339 7.87 -12.17 14.41
CA CYS A 339 9.15 -11.67 13.94
C CYS A 339 9.35 -10.23 14.40
N ARG A 340 10.57 -9.70 14.23
CA ARG A 340 10.85 -8.27 14.43
C ARG A 340 10.24 -7.42 13.32
N TRP A 341 9.97 -6.16 13.63
CA TRP A 341 9.36 -5.20 12.71
C TRP A 341 10.18 -3.93 12.60
N LEU A 342 10.66 -3.63 11.40
CA LEU A 342 11.22 -2.32 11.07
C LEU A 342 10.18 -1.52 10.29
N LEU A 343 9.56 -0.55 10.95
CA LEU A 343 8.64 0.40 10.36
C LEU A 343 9.44 1.58 9.81
N MET A 344 9.24 1.98 8.56
CA MET A 344 9.98 3.10 7.97
C MET A 344 9.03 4.10 7.32
N SER A 345 9.22 5.40 7.59
CA SER A 345 8.46 6.45 6.89
C SER A 345 9.18 7.81 6.94
N ALA A 346 8.82 8.69 6.00
CA ALA A 346 9.18 10.11 6.07
C ALA A 346 8.40 10.86 7.14
N THR A 347 7.18 10.42 7.43
CA THR A 347 6.29 11.00 8.43
C THR A 347 5.91 9.94 9.45
N ILE A 348 6.11 10.24 10.72
CA ILE A 348 5.73 9.33 11.82
C ILE A 348 4.52 9.91 12.54
N GLN A 349 3.60 9.04 12.94
CA GLN A 349 2.56 9.42 13.90
C GLN A 349 3.20 9.89 15.21
N SER A 350 2.53 10.80 15.93
CA SER A 350 2.95 11.18 17.28
C SER A 350 2.99 9.96 18.22
N SER A 351 3.87 9.97 19.23
CA SER A 351 3.96 8.88 20.21
C SER A 351 2.61 8.60 20.91
N SER A 352 1.81 9.64 21.14
CA SER A 352 0.43 9.49 21.62
C SER A 352 -0.46 8.75 20.64
N VAL A 353 -0.36 9.01 19.33
CA VAL A 353 -1.17 8.30 18.34
C VAL A 353 -0.71 6.83 18.23
N LEU A 354 0.61 6.58 18.21
CA LEU A 354 1.15 5.21 18.20
C LEU A 354 0.64 4.38 19.38
N ARG A 355 0.66 4.93 20.59
CA ARG A 355 0.16 4.24 21.79
C ARG A 355 -1.38 4.14 21.81
N GLU A 356 -2.09 5.27 21.69
CA GLU A 356 -3.54 5.31 21.94
C GLU A 356 -4.35 4.68 20.79
N ILE A 357 -3.87 4.79 19.55
CA ILE A 357 -4.58 4.30 18.35
C ILE A 357 -4.09 2.92 17.93
N PHE A 358 -2.77 2.69 17.89
CA PHE A 358 -2.20 1.45 17.38
C PHE A 358 -1.73 0.48 18.47
N GLY A 359 -1.65 0.94 19.72
CA GLY A 359 -1.22 0.11 20.85
C GLY A 359 0.25 -0.27 20.80
N ILE A 360 1.11 0.54 20.17
CA ILE A 360 2.54 0.28 20.02
C ILE A 360 3.37 1.45 20.54
N GLU A 361 4.54 1.14 21.10
CA GLU A 361 5.54 2.11 21.56
C GLU A 361 6.92 1.74 21.00
N PRO A 362 7.14 1.92 19.68
CA PRO A 362 8.39 1.54 19.06
C PRO A 362 9.53 2.46 19.49
N ILE A 363 10.75 1.93 19.51
CA ILE A 363 11.96 2.76 19.58
C ILE A 363 12.13 3.48 18.24
N ILE A 364 12.31 4.79 18.29
CA ILE A 364 12.46 5.61 17.09
C ILE A 364 13.95 5.86 16.82
N VAL A 365 14.42 5.46 15.65
CA VAL A 365 15.74 5.79 15.12
C VAL A 365 15.59 6.82 14.01
N GLU A 366 16.36 7.90 14.08
CA GLU A 366 16.30 8.99 13.10
C GLU A 366 17.44 8.89 12.09
N GLY A 367 17.09 8.89 10.81
CA GLY A 367 18.01 9.10 9.70
C GLY A 367 18.05 10.58 9.30
N GLU A 368 17.99 10.86 8.00
CA GLU A 368 17.82 12.25 7.53
C GLU A 368 16.41 12.75 7.84
N THR A 369 16.28 13.71 8.75
CA THR A 369 15.00 14.32 9.11
C THR A 369 14.81 15.71 8.50
N LYS A 370 15.88 16.33 7.97
CA LYS A 370 15.79 17.62 7.30
C LYS A 370 15.26 17.41 5.90
N PHE A 371 14.13 18.05 5.59
CA PHE A 371 13.62 18.05 4.22
C PHE A 371 14.64 18.75 3.30
N PRO A 372 14.94 18.17 2.13
CA PRO A 372 15.83 18.79 1.17
C PRO A 372 15.22 20.07 0.60
N GLY A 373 16.08 20.98 0.13
CA GLY A 373 15.69 22.17 -0.62
C GLY A 373 14.99 23.25 0.21
N THR A 374 14.48 24.25 -0.50
CA THR A 374 13.83 25.43 0.08
C THR A 374 12.45 25.64 -0.55
N LEU A 375 11.42 25.83 0.28
CA LEU A 375 10.11 26.26 -0.19
C LEU A 375 10.03 27.78 -0.22
N ILE A 376 9.52 28.33 -1.31
CA ILE A 376 9.22 29.75 -1.43
C ILE A 376 7.72 29.90 -1.24
N ARG A 377 7.28 30.34 -0.06
CA ARG A 377 5.86 30.56 0.19
C ARG A 377 5.42 31.83 -0.54
N ARG A 378 4.49 31.67 -1.48
CA ARG A 378 3.90 32.75 -2.28
C ARG A 378 2.44 32.95 -1.94
N LYS A 379 1.94 34.15 -2.21
CA LYS A 379 0.52 34.49 -2.07
C LYS A 379 0.06 35.33 -3.24
N SER A 380 -1.19 35.14 -3.66
CA SER A 380 -1.87 36.06 -4.58
C SER A 380 -2.51 37.23 -3.84
N GLY A 381 -2.73 37.10 -2.52
CA GLY A 381 -3.41 38.10 -1.70
C GLY A 381 -4.92 37.93 -1.64
N HIS A 382 -5.47 36.99 -2.43
CA HIS A 382 -6.89 36.66 -2.47
C HIS A 382 -7.23 35.31 -1.80
N GLU A 383 -6.30 34.74 -1.02
CA GLU A 383 -6.54 33.47 -0.32
C GLU A 383 -7.64 33.60 0.73
N VAL A 384 -8.42 32.54 0.89
CA VAL A 384 -9.56 32.48 1.82
C VAL A 384 -9.46 31.27 2.72
N VAL A 385 -10.05 31.33 3.91
CA VAL A 385 -10.16 30.15 4.77
C VAL A 385 -11.26 29.24 4.23
N VAL A 386 -10.92 28.04 3.77
CA VAL A 386 -11.90 27.11 3.18
C VAL A 386 -12.51 26.20 4.25
N ARG A 387 -13.81 26.36 4.53
CA ARG A 387 -14.58 25.56 5.50
C ARG A 387 -15.78 24.89 4.84
N HIS A 388 -16.44 23.98 5.55
CA HIS A 388 -17.66 23.38 5.02
C HIS A 388 -18.78 24.41 4.89
N GLU A 389 -18.92 25.31 5.87
CA GLU A 389 -20.03 26.26 5.96
C GLU A 389 -19.99 27.36 4.87
N ASN A 390 -18.80 27.69 4.37
CA ASN A 390 -18.67 28.67 3.28
C ASN A 390 -18.62 28.00 1.90
N TRP A 391 -18.15 26.75 1.78
CA TRP A 391 -18.13 26.02 0.51
C TRP A 391 -19.51 25.76 -0.08
N THR A 392 -20.57 25.80 0.75
CA THR A 392 -21.96 25.68 0.28
C THR A 392 -22.46 26.92 -0.46
N LYS A 393 -21.77 28.06 -0.35
CA LYS A 393 -22.14 29.33 -0.98
C LYS A 393 -21.52 29.45 -2.36
N GLU A 394 -22.30 29.81 -3.36
CA GLU A 394 -21.85 29.90 -4.76
C GLU A 394 -20.81 31.01 -4.93
N GLU A 395 -21.05 32.18 -4.35
CA GLU A 395 -20.15 33.34 -4.46
C GLU A 395 -18.78 33.04 -3.84
N PHE A 396 -18.73 32.18 -2.81
CA PHE A 396 -17.47 31.74 -2.21
C PHE A 396 -16.70 30.83 -3.15
N ARG A 397 -17.37 29.88 -3.82
CA ARG A 397 -16.72 28.98 -4.80
C ARG A 397 -16.16 29.77 -5.99
N GLU A 398 -16.91 30.75 -6.49
CA GLU A 398 -16.45 31.64 -7.56
C GLU A 398 -15.23 32.47 -7.15
N ALA A 399 -15.24 33.05 -5.94
CA ALA A 399 -14.07 33.77 -5.41
C ALA A 399 -12.85 32.84 -5.25
N TYR A 400 -13.06 31.63 -4.72
CA TYR A 400 -12.02 30.63 -4.59
C TYR A 400 -11.44 30.21 -5.95
N TRP A 401 -12.27 29.94 -6.96
CA TRP A 401 -11.79 29.54 -8.28
C TRP A 401 -11.06 30.68 -9.00
N ARG A 402 -11.49 31.94 -8.82
CA ARG A 402 -10.74 33.10 -9.30
C ARG A 402 -9.33 33.16 -8.68
N CYS A 403 -9.22 32.97 -7.37
CA CYS A 403 -7.91 32.89 -6.70
C CYS A 403 -7.08 31.70 -7.21
N LEU A 404 -7.69 30.53 -7.43
CA LEU A 404 -6.98 29.36 -7.99
C LEU A 404 -6.42 29.63 -9.40
N TYR A 405 -7.21 30.26 -10.28
CA TYR A 405 -6.75 30.61 -11.62
C TYR A 405 -5.67 31.69 -11.61
N GLU A 406 -5.78 32.69 -10.74
CA GLU A 406 -4.71 33.68 -10.52
C GLU A 406 -3.41 32.99 -10.06
N ILE A 407 -3.51 32.02 -9.14
CA ILE A 407 -2.36 31.21 -8.74
C ILE A 407 -1.78 30.42 -9.92
N PHE A 408 -2.61 29.85 -10.81
CA PHE A 408 -2.14 29.15 -12.00
C PHE A 408 -1.37 30.06 -12.96
N GLU A 409 -1.75 31.34 -13.05
CA GLU A 409 -1.05 32.34 -13.86
C GLU A 409 0.28 32.76 -13.22
N LEU A 410 0.30 32.94 -11.89
CA LEU A 410 1.47 33.43 -11.15
C LEU A 410 2.53 32.37 -10.85
N ALA A 411 2.12 31.11 -10.66
CA ALA A 411 3.01 30.05 -10.22
C ALA A 411 4.10 29.73 -11.26
N GLU A 412 5.32 29.54 -10.79
CA GLU A 412 6.41 29.15 -11.69
C GLU A 412 6.17 27.74 -12.27
N LYS A 413 6.26 27.61 -13.60
CA LYS A 413 6.01 26.37 -14.35
C LYS A 413 7.32 25.59 -14.61
N PRO A 414 7.29 24.24 -14.65
CA PRO A 414 6.14 23.36 -14.46
C PRO A 414 5.63 23.34 -13.01
N ALA A 415 4.30 23.27 -12.85
CA ALA A 415 3.64 23.24 -11.55
C ALA A 415 2.87 21.93 -11.36
N PHE A 416 2.74 21.48 -10.12
CA PHE A 416 1.96 20.29 -9.78
C PHE A 416 0.81 20.62 -8.83
N VAL A 417 -0.36 20.02 -9.10
CA VAL A 417 -1.58 20.16 -8.29
C VAL A 417 -2.06 18.76 -7.86
N PRO A 418 -1.79 18.33 -6.62
CA PRO A 418 -2.39 17.13 -6.08
C PRO A 418 -3.89 17.36 -5.82
N VAL A 419 -4.72 16.62 -6.55
CA VAL A 419 -6.18 16.70 -6.46
C VAL A 419 -6.68 15.68 -5.43
N HIS A 420 -6.68 16.09 -4.15
CA HIS A 420 -7.19 15.24 -3.07
C HIS A 420 -8.72 15.17 -3.01
N ALA A 421 -9.43 16.15 -3.56
CA ALA A 421 -10.90 16.13 -3.69
C ALA A 421 -11.38 16.94 -4.90
N PHE A 422 -12.15 16.30 -5.78
CA PHE A 422 -12.65 16.92 -7.01
C PHE A 422 -13.56 18.12 -6.78
N LYS A 423 -14.23 18.21 -5.62
CA LYS A 423 -15.15 19.31 -5.31
C LYS A 423 -14.48 20.68 -5.30
N TYR A 424 -13.15 20.73 -5.15
CA TYR A 424 -12.36 21.97 -5.15
C TYR A 424 -11.87 22.39 -6.54
N LEU A 425 -12.10 21.57 -7.57
CA LEU A 425 -11.78 21.93 -8.94
C LEU A 425 -12.96 22.67 -9.61
N PRO A 426 -12.66 23.62 -10.52
CA PRO A 426 -13.63 24.09 -11.51
C PRO A 426 -14.20 22.93 -12.32
N ILE A 427 -15.45 23.07 -12.77
CA ILE A 427 -16.18 21.98 -13.43
C ILE A 427 -15.48 21.52 -14.72
N GLU A 428 -14.87 22.42 -15.48
CA GLU A 428 -14.18 22.06 -16.72
C GLU A 428 -12.94 21.19 -16.45
N LEU A 429 -12.21 21.48 -15.37
CA LEU A 429 -11.03 20.69 -14.97
C LEU A 429 -11.43 19.35 -14.37
N PHE A 430 -12.51 19.33 -13.60
CA PHE A 430 -13.09 18.08 -13.11
C PHE A 430 -13.48 17.14 -14.25
N GLU A 431 -14.19 17.63 -15.26
CA GLU A 431 -14.62 16.82 -16.40
C GLU A 431 -13.44 16.31 -17.22
N LYS A 432 -12.44 17.16 -17.46
CA LYS A 432 -11.19 16.74 -18.11
C LYS A 432 -10.45 15.65 -17.32
N LEU A 433 -10.32 15.81 -16.01
CA LEU A 433 -9.61 14.85 -15.18
C LEU A 433 -10.36 13.52 -15.03
N LYS A 434 -11.70 13.56 -15.03
CA LYS A 434 -12.54 12.36 -14.99
C LYS A 434 -12.53 11.57 -16.30
N THR A 435 -12.32 12.24 -17.44
CA THR A 435 -12.30 11.63 -18.78
C THR A 435 -10.90 11.22 -19.22
N SER A 436 -9.84 11.76 -18.60
CA SER A 436 -8.45 11.38 -18.88
C SER A 436 -8.19 9.91 -18.48
N SER A 437 -7.62 9.14 -19.41
CA SER A 437 -7.19 7.76 -19.17
C SER A 437 -5.94 7.66 -18.29
N ASP A 438 -5.15 8.73 -18.21
CA ASP A 438 -3.84 8.73 -17.56
C ASP A 438 -3.88 9.26 -16.13
N ASP A 439 -5.07 9.54 -15.58
CA ASP A 439 -5.27 10.09 -14.22
C ASP A 439 -4.47 11.39 -13.95
N MET A 440 -4.06 12.06 -15.03
CA MET A 440 -3.33 13.30 -15.06
C MET A 440 -3.90 14.19 -16.17
N VAL A 441 -4.02 15.48 -15.88
CA VAL A 441 -4.36 16.52 -16.85
C VAL A 441 -3.24 17.54 -16.84
N GLU A 442 -2.77 17.90 -18.02
CA GLU A 442 -1.85 19.01 -18.22
C GLU A 442 -2.62 20.22 -18.74
N LEU A 443 -2.47 21.36 -18.06
CA LEU A 443 -2.98 22.66 -18.49
C LEU A 443 -1.82 23.65 -18.47
N GLU A 444 -1.33 24.07 -19.63
CA GLU A 444 -0.24 25.04 -19.72
C GLU A 444 0.96 24.72 -18.81
N ASN A 445 1.43 23.46 -18.82
CA ASN A 445 2.52 22.96 -17.98
C ASN A 445 2.20 22.93 -16.46
N ILE A 446 0.90 22.93 -16.11
CA ILE A 446 0.38 22.62 -14.78
C ILE A 446 -0.19 21.20 -14.82
N PHE A 447 0.36 20.31 -14.01
CA PHE A 447 0.01 18.91 -13.96
C PHE A 447 -0.93 18.66 -12.77
N LEU A 448 -2.18 18.28 -13.05
CA LEU A 448 -3.18 17.93 -12.04
C LEU A 448 -3.34 16.42 -12.00
N SER A 449 -3.29 15.80 -10.81
CA SER A 449 -3.53 14.36 -10.66
C SER A 449 -4.23 14.00 -9.36
N SER A 450 -5.13 13.02 -9.43
CA SER A 450 -5.84 12.43 -8.28
C SER A 450 -5.19 11.15 -7.72
N LYS A 451 -4.15 10.61 -8.38
CA LYS A 451 -3.50 9.32 -8.02
C LYS A 451 -2.00 9.42 -7.73
N MET A 452 -1.40 10.60 -7.88
CA MET A 452 0.02 10.84 -7.59
C MET A 452 0.25 11.41 -6.18
N ASP A 453 -0.72 11.22 -5.28
CA ASP A 453 -0.64 11.63 -3.87
C ASP A 453 0.48 10.90 -3.12
N ARG A 454 0.83 9.66 -3.52
CA ARG A 454 1.88 8.80 -2.93
C ARG A 454 2.75 7.99 -3.92
N GLY A 455 4.05 7.84 -3.62
CA GLY A 455 4.99 6.98 -4.38
C GLY A 455 5.48 7.42 -5.78
N ALA A 456 4.87 8.40 -6.45
CA ALA A 456 5.37 8.92 -7.74
C ALA A 456 6.43 10.03 -7.56
N ASP A 457 7.49 9.99 -8.36
CA ASP A 457 8.60 10.96 -8.33
C ASP A 457 8.31 12.12 -9.31
N LEU A 458 8.09 13.33 -8.78
CA LEU A 458 7.73 14.53 -9.53
C LEU A 458 8.96 15.42 -9.76
N LYS A 459 9.93 14.91 -10.51
CA LYS A 459 11.19 15.62 -10.79
C LYS A 459 10.94 16.89 -11.61
N GLY A 460 11.62 17.98 -11.23
CA GLY A 460 11.67 19.22 -12.00
C GLY A 460 10.47 20.15 -11.82
N MET A 461 9.53 19.83 -10.93
CA MET A 461 8.42 20.73 -10.59
C MET A 461 8.95 21.96 -9.85
N LYS A 462 8.62 23.14 -10.36
CA LYS A 462 9.00 24.42 -9.77
C LYS A 462 7.97 24.98 -8.80
N SER A 463 6.72 24.51 -8.90
CA SER A 463 5.65 24.90 -7.98
C SER A 463 4.82 23.71 -7.54
N ILE A 464 4.34 23.77 -6.30
CA ILE A 464 3.31 22.90 -5.74
C ILE A 464 2.11 23.76 -5.35
N ILE A 465 0.92 23.36 -5.80
CA ILE A 465 -0.32 24.09 -5.57
C ILE A 465 -1.30 23.17 -4.85
N LEU A 466 -1.56 23.42 -3.56
CA LEU A 466 -2.52 22.62 -2.80
C LEU A 466 -3.89 23.28 -2.82
N LEU A 467 -4.93 22.55 -3.20
CA LEU A 467 -6.30 23.10 -3.27
C LEU A 467 -6.86 23.44 -1.88
N LYS A 468 -6.51 22.65 -0.86
CA LYS A 468 -7.02 22.80 0.51
C LYS A 468 -6.15 22.00 1.47
N PHE A 469 -6.14 22.38 2.74
CA PHE A 469 -5.52 21.56 3.77
C PHE A 469 -6.24 20.19 3.86
N PRO A 470 -5.51 19.05 3.83
CA PRO A 470 -6.07 17.73 3.58
C PRO A 470 -6.66 17.09 4.85
N PHE A 471 -7.61 17.78 5.47
CA PHE A 471 -8.41 17.20 6.53
C PHE A 471 -9.19 15.99 6.02
N PRO A 472 -9.14 14.84 6.72
CA PRO A 472 -10.00 13.70 6.39
C PRO A 472 -11.48 14.07 6.44
N GLU A 473 -12.32 13.38 5.66
CA GLU A 473 -13.77 13.62 5.69
C GLU A 473 -14.35 13.06 7.00
N VAL A 474 -14.71 13.93 7.95
CA VAL A 474 -15.29 13.53 9.26
C VAL A 474 -16.54 12.67 9.12
N GLU A 475 -17.27 12.87 8.02
CA GLU A 475 -18.48 12.11 7.71
C GLU A 475 -18.21 10.67 7.26
N ASP A 476 -16.95 10.32 7.01
CA ASP A 476 -16.56 8.97 6.62
C ASP A 476 -16.98 7.95 7.72
N PRO A 477 -17.69 6.86 7.35
CA PRO A 477 -18.18 5.89 8.32
C PRO A 477 -17.09 5.25 9.18
N LEU A 478 -15.90 5.01 8.61
CA LEU A 478 -14.79 4.43 9.36
C LEU A 478 -14.32 5.40 10.44
N LEU A 479 -14.15 6.68 10.12
CA LEU A 479 -13.75 7.70 11.10
C LEU A 479 -14.81 7.92 12.18
N LYS A 480 -16.10 7.86 11.83
CA LYS A 480 -17.18 7.86 12.83
C LYS A 480 -17.10 6.66 13.77
N GLY A 481 -16.90 5.46 13.22
CA GLY A 481 -16.68 4.24 14.00
C GLY A 481 -15.45 4.36 14.91
N MET A 482 -14.34 4.90 14.39
CA MET A 482 -13.12 5.15 15.16
C MET A 482 -13.38 6.10 16.31
N LYS A 483 -14.06 7.22 16.06
CA LYS A 483 -14.43 8.19 17.10
C LYS A 483 -15.27 7.55 18.21
N LYS A 484 -16.27 6.75 17.83
CA LYS A 484 -17.14 6.04 18.77
C LYS A 484 -16.38 5.03 19.63
N ARG A 485 -15.44 4.29 19.03
CA ARG A 485 -14.68 3.22 19.71
C ARG A 485 -13.50 3.73 20.53
N LEU A 486 -12.75 4.70 20.01
CA LEU A 486 -11.51 5.21 20.61
C LEU A 486 -11.74 6.43 21.52
N GLY A 487 -12.90 7.09 21.39
CA GLY A 487 -13.26 8.30 22.12
C GLY A 487 -12.69 9.58 21.51
N ASP A 488 -13.31 10.71 21.86
CA ASP A 488 -13.06 12.01 21.24
C ASP A 488 -11.59 12.46 21.33
N LYS A 489 -10.95 12.28 22.49
CA LYS A 489 -9.59 12.76 22.71
C LYS A 489 -8.59 12.07 21.78
N ALA A 490 -8.61 10.73 21.74
CA ALA A 490 -7.72 9.95 20.90
C ALA A 490 -8.02 10.18 19.40
N PHE A 491 -9.32 10.19 19.03
CA PHE A 491 -9.74 10.44 17.66
C PHE A 491 -9.25 11.80 17.12
N TRP A 492 -9.44 12.90 17.86
CA TRP A 492 -9.04 14.22 17.37
C TRP A 492 -7.52 14.40 17.31
N LEU A 493 -6.75 13.67 18.12
CA LEU A 493 -5.29 13.59 17.98
C LEU A 493 -4.94 12.89 16.67
N TYR A 494 -5.52 11.72 16.42
CA TYR A 494 -5.30 10.96 15.18
C TYR A 494 -5.73 11.71 13.93
N TYR A 495 -6.91 12.32 13.94
CA TYR A 495 -7.46 13.07 12.82
C TYR A 495 -6.55 14.22 12.38
N ARG A 496 -6.01 14.98 13.34
CA ARG A 496 -5.05 16.05 13.05
C ARG A 496 -3.71 15.50 12.56
N ASP A 497 -3.22 14.44 13.20
CA ASP A 497 -1.99 13.74 12.81
C ASP A 497 -2.03 13.26 11.35
N MET A 498 -3.14 12.63 10.92
CA MET A 498 -3.35 12.23 9.53
C MET A 498 -3.26 13.42 8.55
N ALA A 499 -3.91 14.54 8.88
CA ALA A 499 -3.93 15.72 8.04
C ALA A 499 -2.53 16.34 7.90
N ASP A 500 -1.81 16.48 9.02
CA ASP A 500 -0.45 17.03 9.05
C ASP A 500 0.51 16.17 8.22
N ARG A 501 0.46 14.83 8.37
CA ARG A 501 1.28 13.91 7.59
C ARG A 501 0.96 13.97 6.10
N SER A 502 -0.32 13.93 5.74
CA SER A 502 -0.76 14.02 4.34
C SER A 502 -0.29 15.32 3.68
N PHE A 503 -0.37 16.44 4.41
CA PHE A 503 0.10 17.75 3.95
C PHE A 503 1.62 17.77 3.71
N ILE A 504 2.41 17.30 4.68
CA ILE A 504 3.88 17.22 4.55
C ILE A 504 4.29 16.34 3.36
N GLN A 505 3.63 15.20 3.19
CA GLN A 505 3.94 14.27 2.11
C GLN A 505 3.63 14.83 0.73
N GLN A 506 2.56 15.61 0.56
CA GLN A 506 2.25 16.25 -0.72
C GLN A 506 3.32 17.28 -1.10
N ILE A 507 3.81 18.04 -0.13
CA ILE A 507 4.81 19.09 -0.33
C ILE A 507 6.22 18.50 -0.54
N GLY A 508 6.59 17.48 0.24
CA GLY A 508 7.91 16.86 0.18
C GLY A 508 8.22 16.14 -1.14
N ARG A 509 7.28 16.07 -2.09
CA ARG A 509 7.47 15.43 -3.40
C ARG A 509 8.27 16.27 -4.39
N VAL A 510 8.17 17.59 -4.28
CA VAL A 510 8.76 18.53 -5.23
C VAL A 510 10.21 18.89 -4.91
N LEU A 511 10.67 18.61 -3.68
CA LEU A 511 12.04 18.85 -3.25
C LEU A 511 12.80 17.53 -3.06
N ARG A 512 13.94 17.37 -3.75
CA ARG A 512 14.74 16.13 -3.76
C ARG A 512 16.19 16.36 -3.39
N SER A 513 16.75 17.49 -3.81
CA SER A 513 18.12 17.90 -3.51
C SER A 513 18.14 19.08 -2.54
N PRO A 514 19.21 19.24 -1.72
CA PRO A 514 19.41 20.43 -0.90
C PRO A 514 19.39 21.76 -1.67
N HIS A 515 19.58 21.72 -3.00
CA HIS A 515 19.62 22.89 -3.87
C HIS A 515 18.28 23.17 -4.56
N ASP A 516 17.31 22.27 -4.44
CA ASP A 516 16.01 22.44 -5.08
C ASP A 516 15.27 23.61 -4.44
N LYS A 517 14.59 24.38 -5.27
CA LYS A 517 13.68 25.44 -4.85
C LYS A 517 12.34 25.21 -5.52
N ALA A 518 11.27 25.27 -4.75
CA ALA A 518 9.93 25.18 -5.28
C ALA A 518 9.03 26.21 -4.61
N GLU A 519 8.14 26.83 -5.39
CA GLU A 519 7.12 27.71 -4.86
C GLU A 519 5.98 26.88 -4.25
N PHE A 520 5.49 27.33 -3.09
CA PHE A 520 4.31 26.80 -2.46
C PHE A 520 3.16 27.78 -2.64
N TRP A 521 2.05 27.28 -3.17
CA TRP A 521 0.83 28.01 -3.39
C TRP A 521 -0.39 27.25 -2.85
N SER A 522 -1.42 27.99 -2.46
CA SER A 522 -2.72 27.44 -2.08
C SER A 522 -3.75 28.57 -2.02
N PRO A 523 -4.97 28.41 -2.58
CA PRO A 523 -6.09 29.32 -2.36
C PRO A 523 -6.66 29.23 -0.92
N ASP A 524 -6.40 28.13 -0.20
CA ASP A 524 -6.78 27.98 1.21
C ASP A 524 -5.73 28.59 2.14
N LEU A 525 -6.14 29.55 2.96
CA LEU A 525 -5.26 30.22 3.93
C LEU A 525 -4.76 29.26 5.02
N ILE A 526 -5.52 28.21 5.35
CA ILE A 526 -5.11 27.20 6.35
C ILE A 526 -3.82 26.50 5.90
N CYS A 527 -3.67 26.19 4.61
CA CYS A 527 -2.44 25.63 4.06
C CYS A 527 -1.21 26.49 4.39
N HIS A 528 -1.31 27.82 4.25
CA HIS A 528 -0.21 28.75 4.53
C HIS A 528 0.12 28.83 6.02
N GLU A 529 -0.90 28.79 6.88
CA GLU A 529 -0.70 28.73 8.33
C GLU A 529 -0.05 27.43 8.75
N MET A 530 -0.53 26.31 8.23
CA MET A 530 -0.03 24.98 8.56
C MET A 530 1.36 24.74 8.01
N LEU A 531 1.71 25.27 6.82
CA LEU A 531 3.08 25.22 6.30
C LEU A 531 4.10 25.72 7.33
N ARG A 532 3.84 26.85 7.98
CA ARG A 532 4.73 27.39 9.03
C ARG A 532 4.79 26.52 10.30
N ARG A 533 3.74 25.76 10.58
CA ARG A 533 3.62 24.96 11.81
C ARG A 533 4.23 23.58 11.67
N VAL A 534 4.02 22.90 10.54
CA VAL A 534 4.32 21.47 10.40
C VAL A 534 5.50 21.16 9.49
N TRP A 535 5.83 22.05 8.55
CA TRP A 535 7.00 21.86 7.68
C TRP A 535 8.30 22.16 8.44
N LYS A 536 9.22 21.20 8.47
CA LYS A 536 10.52 21.31 9.16
C LYS A 536 11.70 21.60 8.22
N GLY A 537 11.43 21.89 6.95
CA GLY A 537 12.44 22.34 5.99
C GLY A 537 12.56 23.86 5.94
N GLU A 538 13.43 24.37 5.06
CA GLU A 538 13.62 25.80 4.89
C GLU A 538 12.43 26.44 4.16
N ILE A 539 11.98 27.60 4.65
CA ILE A 539 10.92 28.40 4.04
C ILE A 539 11.42 29.83 3.85
N ILE A 540 11.31 30.34 2.63
CA ILE A 540 11.49 31.76 2.31
C ILE A 540 10.10 32.36 2.10
N GLU A 541 9.80 33.44 2.83
CA GLU A 541 8.59 34.22 2.60
C GLU A 541 8.84 35.25 1.51
N LYS A 542 8.00 35.24 0.49
CA LYS A 542 8.08 36.18 -0.61
C LYS A 542 6.66 36.63 -0.94
N GLY A 543 6.43 37.92 -0.71
CA GLY A 543 5.14 38.59 -0.93
C GLY A 543 4.67 38.49 -2.37
#